data_AF-A0A850AAV7-F1
#
_entry.id   AF-A0A850AAV7-F1
#
_cell.length_a   1.000
_cell.length_b   1.000
_cell.length_c   1.000
_cell.angle_alpha   90.00
_cell.angle_beta   90.00
_cell.angle_gamma   90.00
#
_symmetry.space_group_name_H-M   'P 1'
#
loop_
_entity.id
_entity.type
_entity.pdbx_description
1 polymer ?
#
loop_
_entity_poly.entity_id
_entity_poly.type
_entity_poly.pdbx_seq_one_letter_code
_entity_poly.pdbx_strand_id
1 'polypeptide(L)' 'MHRDQLIARKQEVIAQIQRIRRELERERALGRPGARLEAQLDALMAEEARLRLAIDRSPRG' A
#
# COMPACT_ATOMS: atom_id res chain seq x y z
N MET A 1 13.69 13.15 2.70
CA MET A 1 12.65 12.80 3.69
C MET A 1 13.34 12.31 4.94
N HIS A 2 12.89 12.78 6.11
CA HIS A 2 13.30 12.19 7.39
C HIS A 2 12.68 10.80 7.54
N ARG A 3 13.35 9.90 8.26
CA ARG A 3 12.89 8.52 8.49
C ARG A 3 11.44 8.44 8.98
N ASP A 4 11.03 9.38 9.82
CA ASP A 4 9.66 9.46 10.36
C ASP A 4 8.62 9.78 9.28
N GLN A 5 8.96 10.60 8.30
CA GLN A 5 8.08 10.89 7.15
C GLN A 5 7.88 9.64 6.28
N LEU A 6 8.94 8.85 6.09
CA LEU A 6 8.85 7.59 5.35
C LEU A 6 7.99 6.56 6.09
N ILE A 7 8.10 6.50 7.42
CA ILE A 7 7.28 5.64 8.27
C ILE A 7 5.81 6.06 8.22
N ALA A 8 5.52 7.36 8.37
CA ALA A 8 4.17 7.91 8.27
C ALA A 8 3.54 7.58 6.91
N ARG A 9 4.29 7.83 5.82
CA ARG A 9 3.84 7.49 4.47
C ARG A 9 3.58 5.99 4.30
N LYS A 10 4.44 5.14 4.85
CA LYS A 10 4.22 3.69 4.83
C LYS A 10 2.95 3.28 5.56
N GLN A 11 2.62 3.89 6.70
CA GLN A 11 1.37 3.62 7.42
C GLN A 11 0.14 4.03 6.60
N GLU A 12 0.18 5.17 5.90
CA GLU A 12 -0.88 5.57 4.97
C GLU A 12 -1.08 4.56 3.84
N VAL A 13 0.01 4.09 3.23
CA VAL A 13 -0.03 3.08 2.16
C VAL A 13 -0.62 1.76 2.67
N ILE A 14 -0.25 1.32 3.88
CA ILE A 14 -0.84 0.12 4.51
C ILE A 14 -2.34 0.29 4.72
N ALA A 15 -2.80 1.45 5.19
CA ALA A 15 -4.23 1.73 5.37
C ALA A 15 -4.99 1.68 4.04
N GLN A 16 -4.39 2.21 2.96
CA GLN A 16 -4.95 2.14 1.61
C GLN A 16 -5.02 0.71 1.09
N ILE A 17 -3.96 -0.09 1.27
CA ILE A 17 -3.94 -1.52 0.91
C ILE A 17 -5.10 -2.26 1.59
N GLN A 18 -5.28 -2.06 2.89
CA GLN A 18 -6.38 -2.70 3.63
C GLN A 18 -7.76 -2.28 3.11
N ARG A 19 -7.93 -1.01 2.74
CA ARG A 19 -9.17 -0.51 2.13
C ARG A 19 -9.44 -1.18 0.78
N ILE A 20 -8.47 -1.18 -0.12
CA ILE A 20 -8.60 -1.75 -1.46
C ILE A 20 -8.86 -3.26 -1.39
N ARG A 21 -8.22 -3.99 -0.47
CA ARG A 21 -8.50 -5.43 -0.27
C ARG A 21 -9.96 -5.69 0.13
N ARG A 22 -10.53 -4.89 1.03
CA ARG A 22 -11.94 -4.99 1.41
C ARG A 22 -12.88 -4.67 0.25
N GLU A 23 -12.56 -3.66 -0.56
CA GLU A 23 -13.34 -3.31 -1.75
C GLU A 23 -13.27 -4.43 -2.80
N LEU A 24 -12.09 -5.01 -3.02
CA LEU A 24 -11.90 -6.14 -3.92
C LEU A 24 -12.69 -7.37 -3.48
N GLU A 25 -12.66 -7.69 -2.19
CA GLU A 25 -13.44 -8.80 -1.62
C GLU A 25 -14.95 -8.62 -1.86
N ARG A 26 -15.46 -7.39 -1.70
CA ARG A 26 -16.85 -7.05 -2.01
C ARG A 26 -17.17 -7.22 -3.50
N GLU A 27 -16.33 -6.70 -4.39
CA GLU A 27 -16.53 -6.84 -5.84
C GLU A 27 -16.51 -8.31 -6.27
N ARG A 28 -15.61 -9.13 -5.69
CA ARG A 28 -15.55 -10.58 -5.92
C ARG A 28 -16.82 -11.28 -5.44
N ALA A 29 -17.32 -10.94 -4.26
CA ALA A 29 -18.58 -11.48 -3.74
C ALA A 29 -19.79 -11.11 -4.62
N LEU A 30 -19.75 -9.94 -5.28
CA LEU A 30 -20.76 -9.47 -6.22
C LEU A 30 -20.56 -10.02 -7.66
N GLY A 31 -19.53 -10.82 -7.91
CA GLY A 31 -19.22 -11.35 -9.24
C GLY A 31 -18.76 -10.28 -10.24
N ARG A 32 -18.29 -9.13 -9.76
CA ARG A 32 -17.84 -8.00 -10.58
C ARG A 32 -16.35 -8.07 -10.87
N PRO A 33 -15.90 -7.59 -12.06
CA PRO A 33 -14.49 -7.58 -12.40
C PRO A 33 -13.73 -6.57 -11.52
N GLY A 34 -12.83 -7.09 -10.68
CA GLY A 34 -11.99 -6.31 -9.76
C GLY A 34 -10.68 -5.80 -10.36
N ALA A 35 -10.42 -5.97 -11.66
CA ALA A 35 -9.10 -5.74 -12.28
C ALA A 35 -8.48 -4.36 -11.99
N ARG A 36 -9.30 -3.31 -11.92
CA ARG A 36 -8.83 -1.96 -11.55
C ARG A 36 -8.39 -1.85 -10.09
N LEU A 37 -9.05 -2.56 -9.18
CA LEU A 37 -8.68 -2.62 -7.77
C LEU A 37 -7.45 -3.51 -7.57
N GLU A 38 -7.29 -4.58 -8.36
CA GLU A 38 -6.09 -5.43 -8.36
C GLU A 38 -4.86 -4.64 -8.82
N ALA A 39 -4.95 -3.91 -9.93
CA ALA A 39 -3.86 -3.05 -10.40
C ALA A 39 -3.48 -1.96 -9.38
N GLN A 40 -4.47 -1.38 -8.68
CA GLN A 40 -4.22 -0.42 -7.60
C GLN A 40 -3.55 -1.08 -6.39
N LEU A 41 -3.98 -2.29 -6.03
CA LEU A 41 -3.38 -3.05 -4.94
C LEU A 41 -1.91 -3.36 -5.25
N ASP A 42 -1.60 -3.79 -6.46
CA ASP A 42 -0.23 -4.10 -6.89
C ASP A 42 0.66 -2.85 -6.84
N ALA A 43 0.16 -1.70 -7.31
CA ALA A 43 0.88 -0.44 -7.25
C ALA A 43 1.18 -0.01 -5.81
N LEU A 44 0.21 -0.15 -4.89
CA LEU A 44 0.38 0.18 -3.48
C LEU A 44 1.35 -0.78 -2.78
N MET A 45 1.29 -2.08 -3.09
CA MET A 45 2.24 -3.08 -2.58
C MET A 45 3.67 -2.77 -3.04
N ALA A 46 3.86 -2.34 -4.29
CA ALA A 46 5.16 -1.90 -4.79
C ALA A 46 5.65 -0.60 -4.14
N GLU A 47 4.75 0.34 -3.81
CA GLU A 47 5.08 1.53 -3.03
C GLU A 47 5.50 1.18 -1.59
N GLU A 48 4.78 0.28 -0.91
CA GLU A 48 5.15 -0.19 0.43
C GLU A 48 6.54 -0.82 0.46
N ALA A 49 6.86 -1.67 -0.53
CA ALA A 49 8.18 -2.28 -0.66
C ALA A 49 9.29 -1.24 -0.86
N ARG A 50 9.05 -0.23 -1.72
CA ARG A 50 9.99 0.89 -1.91
C ARG A 50 10.19 1.71 -0.64
N LEU A 51 9.11 1.99 0.10
CA LEU A 51 9.17 2.72 1.37
C LEU A 51 9.95 1.94 2.43
N ARG A 52 9.75 0.62 2.52
CA ARG A 52 10.52 -0.25 3.42
C ARG A 52 12.03 -0.12 3.15
N LEU A 53 12.45 -0.25 1.89
CA LEU A 53 13.86 -0.10 1.51
C LEU A 53 14.39 1.31 1.81
N ALA A 54 13.58 2.34 1.60
CA ALA A 54 13.97 3.72 1.89
C ALA A 54 14.15 3.96 3.40
N ILE A 55 13.27 3.38 4.24
CA ILE A 55 13.37 3.44 5.70
C ILE A 55 14.64 2.73 6.18
N ASP A 56 14.93 1.54 5.65
CA ASP A 56 16.10 0.74 6.03
C ASP A 56 17.41 1.45 5.66
N ARG A 57 17.43 2.21 4.57
CA ARG A 57 18.58 3.02 4.13
C ARG A 57 18.68 4.38 4.81
N SER A 58 17.64 4.82 5.52
CA SER A 58 17.64 6.11 6.20
C SER A 58 18.32 5.97 7.57
N PRO A 59 19.38 6.75 7.86
CA PRO A 59 20.04 6.69 9.15
C PRO A 59 19.05 6.99 10.27
N ARG A 60 19.18 6.25 11.38
CA ARG A 60 18.53 6.62 12.64
C ARG A 60 19.27 7.87 13.11
N GLY A 61 18.67 9.04 12.86
CA GLY A 61 19.19 10.31 13.35
C GLY A 61 19.42 10.27 14.86
#